data_AF-A0A6L9KK82-F1
#
_entry.id   AF-A0A6L9KK82-F1
#
_cell.length_a   1.000
_cell.length_b   1.000
_cell.length_c   1.000
_cell.angle_alpha   90.00
_cell.angle_beta   90.00
_cell.angle_gamma   90.00
#
_symmetry.space_group_name_H-M   'P 1'
#
loop_
_entity.id
_entity.type
_entity.pdbx_description
1 polymer ?
#
loop_
_entity_poly.entity_id
_entity_poly.type
_entity_poly.pdbx_seq_one_letter_code
_entity_poly.pdbx_strand_id
1 'polypeptide(L)' 'LAWQICLKFRDYGLLAKPTHGNKIRFAPPLVITEAQIQDCLAIIEKALNDFK' A
#
# COMPACT_ATOMS: atom_id res chain seq x y z
N LEU A 1 0.00 -13.21 5.88
CA LEU A 1 -0.73 -12.53 4.78
C LEU A 1 -0.46 -11.03 4.74
N ALA A 2 -0.90 -10.23 5.72
CA ALA A 2 -0.74 -8.77 5.69
C ALA A 2 0.72 -8.30 5.54
N TRP A 3 1.68 -8.95 6.22
CA TRP A 3 3.10 -8.67 6.07
C TRP A 3 3.61 -8.91 4.64
N GLN A 4 3.19 -10.00 4.00
CA GLN A 4 3.59 -10.35 2.63
C GLN A 4 3.05 -9.32 1.62
N ILE A 5 1.80 -8.86 1.82
CA ILE A 5 1.21 -7.78 1.03
C ILE A 5 1.99 -6.46 1.22
N CYS A 6 2.38 -6.12 2.45
CA CYS A 6 3.24 -4.94 2.71
C CYS A 6 4.61 -5.03 2.01
N LEU A 7 5.23 -6.22 1.97
CA LEU A 7 6.47 -6.43 1.21
C LEU A 7 6.23 -6.25 -0.29
N LYS A 8 5.10 -6.73 -0.80
CA LYS A 8 4.72 -6.52 -2.20
C LYS A 8 4.54 -5.03 -2.50
N PHE A 9 3.79 -4.28 -1.68
CA PHE A 9 3.65 -2.83 -1.83
C PHE A 9 4.99 -2.09 -1.90
N ARG A 10 5.97 -2.47 -1.06
CA ARG A 10 7.33 -1.89 -1.11
C ARG A 10 7.96 -2.06 -2.49
N ASP A 11 7.80 -3.22 -3.11
CA ASP A 11 8.39 -3.52 -4.43
C ASP A 11 7.76 -2.68 -5.56
N TYR A 12 6.53 -2.20 -5.38
CA TYR A 12 5.88 -1.23 -6.28
C TYR A 12 6.06 0.23 -5.82
N GLY A 13 6.86 0.49 -4.79
CA GLY A 13 7.19 1.85 -4.33
C GLY A 13 6.23 2.42 -3.28
N LEU A 14 5.40 1.60 -2.64
CA LEU A 14 4.49 2.04 -1.57
C LEU A 14 4.83 1.41 -0.22
N LEU A 15 5.09 2.24 0.79
CA LEU A 15 5.41 1.77 2.13
C LEU A 15 4.16 1.76 3.02
N ALA A 16 3.90 0.61 3.63
CA ALA A 16 2.84 0.42 4.61
C ALA A 16 3.25 -0.58 5.68
N LYS A 17 2.53 -0.59 6.82
CA LYS A 17 2.79 -1.52 7.93
C LYS A 17 1.52 -2.27 8.32
N PRO A 18 1.62 -3.58 8.64
CA PRO A 18 0.50 -4.28 9.23
C PRO A 18 0.29 -3.91 10.70
N THR A 19 -0.93 -4.06 11.16
CA THR A 19 -1.39 -3.80 12.53
C THR A 19 -2.33 -4.91 12.94
N HIS A 20 -2.26 -5.33 14.21
CA HIS A 20 -3.07 -6.43 14.77
C HIS A 20 -3.07 -7.71 13.89
N GLY A 21 -1.99 -7.95 13.14
CA GLY A 21 -1.79 -9.13 12.28
C GLY A 21 -2.59 -9.17 10.96
N ASN A 22 -3.75 -8.51 10.88
CA ASN A 22 -4.70 -8.66 9.78
C ASN A 22 -5.10 -7.35 9.07
N LYS A 23 -4.68 -6.18 9.55
CA LYS A 23 -5.00 -4.87 8.94
C LYS A 23 -3.73 -4.20 8.43
N ILE A 24 -3.81 -3.48 7.32
CA ILE A 24 -2.71 -2.65 6.81
C ILE A 24 -3.06 -1.18 7.05
N ARG A 25 -2.15 -0.42 7.66
CA ARG A 25 -2.35 1.01 7.92
C ARG A 25 -1.62 1.84 6.87
N PHE A 26 -2.36 2.76 6.25
CA PHE A 26 -1.82 3.83 5.41
C PHE A 26 -1.92 5.14 6.19
N ALA A 27 -0.80 5.84 6.31
CA ALA A 27 -0.72 7.13 6.98
C ALA A 27 0.21 8.03 6.14
N PRO A 28 -0.27 8.54 4.99
CA PRO A 28 0.52 9.43 4.17
C PRO A 28 0.75 10.77 4.89
N PRO A 29 1.80 11.53 4.50
CA PRO A 29 1.98 12.90 4.96
C PRO A 29 0.77 13.78 4.61
N LEU A 30 0.50 14.80 5.43
CA LEU A 30 -0.65 15.73 5.24
C LEU A 30 -0.53 16.59 3.97
N VAL A 31 0.65 16.60 3.34
CA VAL A 31 0.92 17.33 2.09
C VAL A 31 0.56 16.55 0.83
N ILE A 32 0.04 15.32 0.98
CA ILE A 32 -0.34 14.48 -0.17
C ILE A 32 -1.47 15.14 -0.98
N THR A 33 -1.35 15.10 -2.30
CA THR A 33 -2.33 15.65 -3.24
C THR A 33 -3.30 14.56 -3.74
N GLU A 34 -4.43 14.98 -4.31
CA GLU A 34 -5.40 14.05 -4.92
C GLU A 34 -4.77 13.17 -6.02
N ALA A 35 -3.94 13.75 -6.88
CA ALA A 35 -3.24 13.00 -7.93
C ALA A 35 -2.34 11.90 -7.34
N GLN A 36 -1.57 12.22 -6.29
CA GLN A 36 -0.73 11.24 -5.60
C GLN A 36 -1.55 10.14 -4.91
N ILE A 37 -2.75 10.46 -4.41
CA ILE A 37 -3.67 9.44 -3.88
C ILE A 37 -4.10 8.48 -4.99
N GLN A 38 -4.45 9.00 -6.18
CA GLN A 38 -4.83 8.15 -7.32
C GLN A 38 -3.66 7.24 -7.75
N ASP A 39 -2.44 7.77 -7.80
CA ASP A 39 -1.24 6.98 -8.09
C ASP A 39 -1.02 5.87 -7.03
N CYS A 40 -1.21 6.18 -5.75
CA CYS A 40 -1.12 5.19 -4.68
C CYS A 40 -2.19 4.09 -4.82
N LEU A 41 -3.42 4.45 -5.20
CA LEU A 41 -4.50 3.49 -5.42
C LEU A 41 -4.18 2.54 -6.59
N ALA A 42 -3.64 3.08 -7.69
CA ALA A 42 -3.20 2.27 -8.83
C ALA A 42 -2.07 1.29 -8.44
N ILE A 43 -1.12 1.74 -7.61
CA ILE A 43 -0.07 0.87 -7.05
C ILE A 43 -0.68 -0.24 -6.18
N ILE A 44 -1.62 0.10 -5.29
CA ILE A 44 -2.28 -0.87 -4.41
C ILE A 44 -3.01 -1.93 -5.24
N GLU A 45 -3.78 -1.51 -6.23
CA GLU A 45 -4.51 -2.41 -7.13
C GLU A 45 -3.56 -3.35 -7.87
N LYS A 46 -2.51 -2.80 -8.50
CA LYS A 46 -1.50 -3.60 -9.22
C LYS A 46 -0.83 -4.62 -8.31
N ALA A 47 -0.40 -4.20 -7.11
CA ALA A 47 0.27 -5.07 -6.17
C ALA A 47 -0.64 -6.20 -5.65
N LEU A 48 -1.93 -5.94 -5.44
CA LEU A 48 -2.90 -6.95 -5.00
C LEU A 48 -3.27 -7.92 -6.13
N ASN A 49 -3.37 -7.44 -7.36
CA ASN A 49 -3.61 -8.29 -8.53
C ASN A 49 -2.42 -9.23 -8.79
N ASP A 50 -1.19 -8.73 -8.65
CA ASP A 50 0.04 -9.53 -8.78
C ASP A 50 0.32 -10.43 -7.57
N PHE A 51 -0.44 -10.30 -6.47
CA PHE A 51 -0.33 -11.14 -5.27
C PHE A 51 -1.23 -12.39 -5.34
N LYS A 52 -2.19 -12.41 -6.27
CA LYS A 52 -3.07 -13.58 -6.51
C LYS A 52 -2.32 -14.77 -7.06
#